data_AF-A0A8J5XCG7-F1
#
_entry.id   AF-A0A8J5XCG7-F1
#
_cell.length_a   1.000
_cell.length_b   1.000
_cell.length_c   1.000
_cell.angle_alpha   90.00
_cell.angle_beta   90.00
_cell.angle_gamma   90.00
#
_symmetry.space_group_name_H-M   'P 1'
#
loop_
_entity.id
_entity.type
_entity.pdbx_description
1 polymer ?
#
loop_
_entity_poly.entity_id
_entity_poly.type
_entity_poly.pdbx_seq_one_letter_code
_entity_poly.pdbx_strand_id
1 'polypeptide(L)'
;MPRGARLLLTAAALTGARCGTRGALEAVLHVGPHKTGSTTLEAATLVLPGVRNLLINRDSFALAHDMPGKYVGAKAHANLADALLSPDMLSHPTWPWFVAYARKSHAAGKRLFITTENLSVVPSVPNLRRLLSTLSAGIGYRVRVVVIHRRLFDKLPSVHSELYMAEYRPILAVREYLPIVDWIVQRDAHVSSRFYQTVRLRNQFAGLGAAEVSVMNIHRLPAGASLTAEFVCNHLRANFTCSRLRSRGAPKVLLKNARPRGMSTLFDLIYGAARAAGIARLRPDRALAVLAEHGADARTRPQIPFRCLNQTVLKGIWRAALGEERALHGAAPFRERERAELRDMYEAKVRDLCSADVGVALRMAQWAQPLKAALEAGRVDAPAQ
;
A
#
# COMPACT_ATOMS: atom_id res chain seq x y z
N MET A 1 71.85 34.09 -38.82
CA MET A 1 70.79 33.05 -38.90
C MET A 1 70.62 32.42 -37.52
N PRO A 2 69.38 32.10 -37.11
CA PRO A 2 68.93 32.23 -35.72
C PRO A 2 68.85 30.88 -34.98
N ARG A 3 68.85 30.92 -33.64
CA ARG A 3 67.91 30.20 -32.73
C ARG A 3 68.46 30.20 -31.30
N GLY A 4 67.62 30.57 -30.33
CA GLY A 4 67.93 30.30 -28.92
C GLY A 4 67.20 31.07 -27.84
N ALA A 5 66.08 31.76 -28.10
CA ALA A 5 65.26 32.34 -27.04
C ALA A 5 64.54 31.23 -26.27
N ARG A 6 65.02 30.90 -25.06
CA ARG A 6 64.32 30.04 -24.10
C ARG A 6 63.17 30.83 -23.47
N LEU A 7 61.94 30.54 -23.90
CA LEU A 7 60.72 30.92 -23.19
C LEU A 7 60.59 30.04 -21.93
N LEU A 8 60.68 30.64 -20.75
CA LEU A 8 60.21 30.07 -19.50
C LEU A 8 58.69 30.15 -19.47
N LEU A 9 58.02 29.05 -19.85
CA LEU A 9 56.60 28.85 -19.60
C LEU A 9 56.40 28.58 -18.11
N THR A 10 55.85 29.58 -17.42
CA THR A 10 55.28 29.46 -16.07
C THR A 10 54.24 28.34 -16.03
N ALA A 11 54.49 27.37 -15.16
CA ALA A 11 53.53 26.35 -14.76
C ALA A 11 52.38 26.98 -13.97
N ALA A 12 51.32 27.37 -14.66
CA ALA A 12 50.08 27.83 -14.05
C ALA A 12 48.88 27.31 -14.85
N ALA A 13 48.63 26.00 -14.76
CA ALA A 13 47.32 25.37 -14.98
C ALA A 13 47.49 23.86 -14.89
N LEU A 14 46.84 23.23 -13.90
CA LEU A 14 46.17 21.91 -13.96
C LEU A 14 45.77 21.43 -12.54
N THR A 15 45.18 22.30 -11.74
CA THR A 15 44.17 21.91 -10.74
C THR A 15 42.79 22.24 -11.29
N GLY A 16 42.53 21.82 -12.53
CA GLY A 16 41.18 21.58 -13.00
C GLY A 16 40.67 20.34 -12.29
N ALA A 17 40.27 20.50 -11.02
CA ALA A 17 39.45 19.51 -10.35
C ALA A 17 38.30 19.24 -11.31
N ARG A 18 38.29 18.03 -11.89
CA ARG A 18 37.15 17.51 -12.60
C ARG A 18 36.01 17.58 -11.59
N CYS A 19 35.21 18.64 -11.67
CA CYS A 19 33.81 18.63 -11.30
C CYS A 19 33.20 17.56 -12.21
N GLY A 20 33.45 16.29 -11.89
CA GLY A 20 32.64 15.19 -12.38
C GLY A 20 31.24 15.62 -12.05
N THR A 21 30.44 15.79 -13.09
CA THR A 21 29.02 16.10 -13.00
C THR A 21 28.43 15.08 -12.03
N ARG A 22 28.34 15.46 -10.74
CA ARG A 22 27.72 14.61 -9.74
C ARG A 22 26.31 14.42 -10.28
N GLY A 23 26.01 13.19 -10.70
CA GLY A 23 24.72 12.88 -11.30
C GLY A 23 23.63 13.43 -10.40
N ALA A 24 22.61 14.05 -11.00
CA ALA A 24 21.53 14.68 -10.24
C ALA A 24 21.01 13.72 -9.16
N LEU A 25 20.90 14.21 -7.92
CA LEU A 25 20.39 13.40 -6.80
C LEU A 25 19.01 12.86 -7.16
N GLU A 26 18.72 11.63 -6.75
CA GLU A 26 17.44 11.01 -7.05
C GLU A 26 16.42 11.23 -5.92
N ALA A 27 15.17 11.52 -6.31
CA ALA A 27 14.01 11.40 -5.43
C ALA A 27 13.19 10.19 -5.90
N VAL A 28 13.10 9.16 -5.06
CA VAL A 28 12.31 7.96 -5.34
C VAL A 28 10.96 8.08 -4.64
N LEU A 29 9.90 8.15 -5.44
CA LEU A 29 8.53 8.18 -4.97
C LEU A 29 7.90 6.80 -5.16
N HIS A 30 7.68 6.10 -4.06
CA HIS A 30 6.86 4.90 -4.04
C HIS A 30 5.38 5.28 -3.94
N VAL A 31 4.58 4.81 -4.90
CA VAL A 31 3.13 4.98 -4.93
C VAL A 31 2.49 3.61 -5.15
N GLY A 32 1.30 3.39 -4.61
CA GLY A 32 0.68 2.09 -4.79
C GLY A 32 -0.60 1.93 -3.99
N PRO A 33 -1.29 0.80 -4.17
CA PRO A 33 -2.47 0.51 -3.39
C PRO A 33 -2.14 0.49 -1.90
N HIS A 34 -3.08 1.01 -1.12
CA HIS A 34 -3.04 0.99 0.32
C HIS A 34 -3.08 -0.46 0.84
N LYS A 35 -2.27 -0.72 1.89
CA LYS A 35 -2.12 -1.99 2.66
C LYS A 35 -1.40 -3.19 2.00
N THR A 36 -0.73 -3.94 2.87
CA THR A 36 0.20 -5.08 2.69
C THR A 36 1.48 -4.79 1.92
N GLY A 37 1.47 -4.44 0.64
CA GLY A 37 2.72 -4.15 -0.09
C GLY A 37 3.42 -2.90 0.45
N SER A 38 2.73 -1.76 0.33
CA SER A 38 3.17 -0.43 0.76
C SER A 38 3.49 -0.37 2.25
N THR A 39 2.61 -0.91 3.10
CA THR A 39 2.80 -0.93 4.56
C THR A 39 3.99 -1.81 4.98
N THR A 40 4.25 -2.92 4.28
CA THR A 40 5.46 -3.74 4.54
C THR A 40 6.71 -2.96 4.18
N LEU A 41 6.71 -2.28 3.03
CA LEU A 41 7.83 -1.47 2.59
C LEU A 41 8.08 -0.31 3.57
N GLU A 42 7.05 0.41 3.99
CA GLU A 42 7.11 1.47 4.99
C GLU A 42 7.65 0.96 6.33
N ALA A 43 7.07 -0.11 6.87
CA ALA A 43 7.54 -0.71 8.10
C ALA A 43 9.02 -1.14 7.99
N ALA A 44 9.39 -1.80 6.90
CA ALA A 44 10.75 -2.27 6.71
C ALA A 44 11.75 -1.12 6.53
N THR A 45 11.43 -0.10 5.76
CA THR A 45 12.39 0.97 5.37
C THR A 45 12.40 2.16 6.32
N LEU A 46 11.29 2.45 7.00
CA LEU A 46 11.14 3.62 7.88
C LEU A 46 11.15 3.28 9.35
N VAL A 47 10.71 2.08 9.75
CA VAL A 47 10.53 1.73 11.16
C VAL A 47 11.64 0.81 11.66
N LEU A 48 12.02 -0.20 10.89
CA LEU A 48 13.03 -1.16 11.33
C LEU A 48 14.44 -0.52 11.34
N PRO A 49 15.07 -0.33 12.52
CA PRO A 49 16.33 0.42 12.62
C PRO A 49 17.44 -0.20 11.76
N GLY A 50 17.48 -1.53 11.63
CA GLY A 50 18.49 -2.24 10.87
C GLY A 50 18.51 -1.91 9.37
N VAL A 51 17.36 -1.59 8.77
CA VAL A 51 17.27 -1.20 7.35
C VAL A 51 17.33 0.32 7.23
N ARG A 52 16.54 1.03 8.04
CA ARG A 52 16.48 2.50 8.05
C ARG A 52 17.86 3.14 8.23
N ASN A 53 18.64 2.67 9.20
CA ASN A 53 19.94 3.26 9.50
C ASN A 53 20.95 2.99 8.37
N LEU A 54 20.85 1.85 7.68
CA LEU A 54 21.70 1.59 6.51
C LEU A 54 21.33 2.52 5.35
N LEU A 55 20.03 2.71 5.09
CA LEU A 55 19.56 3.65 4.08
C LEU A 55 20.07 5.07 4.34
N ILE A 56 19.99 5.55 5.59
CA ILE A 56 20.42 6.92 5.95
C ILE A 56 21.95 7.07 5.95
N ASN A 57 22.64 6.15 6.62
CA ASN A 57 24.06 6.31 6.96
C ASN A 57 25.00 5.73 5.90
N ARG A 58 24.55 4.74 5.11
CA ARG A 58 25.40 4.04 4.13
C ARG A 58 24.97 4.30 2.69
N ASP A 59 23.66 4.35 2.42
CA ASP A 59 23.14 4.60 1.06
C ASP A 59 22.71 6.06 0.84
N SER A 60 22.94 6.95 1.82
CA SER A 60 22.70 8.39 1.74
C SER A 60 21.27 8.80 1.36
N PHE A 61 20.28 8.10 1.91
CA PHE A 61 18.88 8.49 1.81
C PHE A 61 18.44 9.42 2.94
N ALA A 62 17.56 10.35 2.61
CA ALA A 62 16.74 11.11 3.53
C ALA A 62 15.34 10.46 3.60
N LEU A 63 14.87 10.17 4.82
CA LEU A 63 13.61 9.48 5.12
C LEU A 63 12.70 10.36 6.01
N ALA A 64 11.58 10.83 5.46
CA ALA A 64 10.72 11.87 6.06
C ALA A 64 9.78 11.36 7.17
N HIS A 65 10.31 10.74 8.22
CA HIS A 65 9.55 10.07 9.28
C HIS A 65 8.71 10.97 10.22
N ASP A 66 8.92 12.29 10.20
CA ASP A 66 8.35 13.29 11.10
C ASP A 66 7.44 14.30 10.38
N MET A 67 6.92 13.90 9.23
CA MET A 67 6.04 14.74 8.41
C MET A 67 4.75 15.11 9.16
N PRO A 68 4.42 16.42 9.32
CA PRO A 68 3.27 16.86 10.10
C PRO A 68 1.95 16.51 9.42
N GLY A 69 0.91 16.29 10.23
CA GLY A 69 -0.45 15.99 9.78
C GLY A 69 -1.17 14.98 10.68
N LYS A 70 -2.25 14.39 10.15
CA LYS A 70 -3.12 13.45 10.85
C LYS A 70 -2.44 12.13 11.22
N TYR A 71 -1.52 11.65 10.39
CA TYR A 71 -0.85 10.37 10.56
C TYR A 71 0.52 10.56 11.21
N VAL A 72 0.95 9.62 12.05
CA VAL A 72 2.22 9.69 12.79
C VAL A 72 3.02 8.39 12.65
N GLY A 73 4.31 8.44 13.01
CA GLY A 73 5.20 7.29 13.01
C GLY A 73 5.34 6.63 11.63
N ALA A 74 5.10 5.32 11.55
CA ALA A 74 5.20 4.57 10.29
C ALA A 74 4.29 5.09 9.18
N LYS A 75 3.15 5.72 9.54
CA LYS A 75 2.16 6.27 8.62
C LYS A 75 2.41 7.75 8.28
N ALA A 76 3.44 8.40 8.82
CA ALA A 76 3.64 9.85 8.66
C ALA A 76 3.69 10.30 7.19
N HIS A 77 4.24 9.48 6.29
CA HIS A 77 4.27 9.82 4.87
C HIS A 77 2.89 9.81 4.19
N ALA A 78 1.88 9.18 4.78
CA ALA A 78 0.51 9.27 4.30
C ALA A 78 -0.04 10.71 4.38
N ASN A 79 0.54 11.58 5.22
CA ASN A 79 0.20 13.00 5.26
C ASN A 79 0.51 13.70 3.93
N LEU A 80 1.55 13.28 3.19
CA LEU A 80 1.83 13.85 1.87
C LEU A 80 0.73 13.46 0.87
N ALA A 81 0.25 12.22 0.93
CA ALA A 81 -0.88 11.79 0.11
C ALA A 81 -2.14 12.60 0.43
N ASP A 82 -2.40 12.84 1.72
CA ASP A 82 -3.52 13.66 2.19
C ASP A 82 -3.42 15.10 1.64
N ALA A 83 -2.24 15.71 1.73
CA ALA A 83 -1.97 17.03 1.16
C ALA A 83 -2.19 17.06 -0.36
N LEU A 84 -1.71 16.05 -1.09
CA LEU A 84 -1.90 15.95 -2.54
C LEU A 84 -3.37 15.78 -2.94
N LEU A 85 -4.20 15.23 -2.06
CA LEU A 85 -5.64 15.08 -2.27
C LEU A 85 -6.43 16.34 -1.88
N SER A 86 -5.84 17.24 -1.09
CA SER A 86 -6.46 18.51 -0.72
C SER A 86 -6.72 19.40 -1.95
N PRO A 87 -7.91 20.01 -2.08
CA PRO A 87 -8.17 21.06 -3.07
C PRO A 87 -7.19 22.24 -2.94
N ASP A 88 -6.78 22.55 -1.70
CA ASP A 88 -5.77 23.56 -1.40
C ASP A 88 -4.54 22.90 -0.77
N MET A 89 -3.75 22.24 -1.63
CA MET A 89 -2.51 21.58 -1.21
C MET A 89 -1.48 22.57 -0.65
N LEU A 90 -1.48 23.82 -1.12
CA LEU A 90 -0.44 24.80 -0.77
C LEU A 90 -0.57 25.29 0.66
N SER A 91 -1.80 25.44 1.16
CA SER A 91 -2.06 25.79 2.56
C SER A 91 -2.00 24.59 3.50
N HIS A 92 -2.02 23.36 2.97
CA HIS A 92 -1.92 22.16 3.80
C HIS A 92 -0.57 22.12 4.53
N PRO A 93 -0.52 22.00 5.88
CA PRO A 93 0.71 22.19 6.67
C PRO A 93 1.83 21.22 6.31
N THR A 94 1.48 20.03 5.82
CA THR A 94 2.43 19.05 5.31
C THR A 94 3.24 19.55 4.12
N TRP A 95 2.65 20.35 3.23
CA TRP A 95 3.28 20.77 1.99
C TRP A 95 4.51 21.68 2.19
N PRO A 96 4.42 22.84 2.89
CA PRO A 96 5.59 23.68 3.11
C PRO A 96 6.69 22.97 3.91
N TRP A 97 6.31 22.14 4.89
CA TRP A 97 7.25 21.30 5.63
C TRP A 97 7.99 20.34 4.69
N PHE A 98 7.26 19.64 3.82
CA PHE A 98 7.83 18.69 2.86
C PHE A 98 8.83 19.36 1.92
N VAL A 99 8.48 20.54 1.39
CA VAL A 99 9.38 21.30 0.51
C VAL A 99 10.66 21.72 1.24
N ALA A 100 10.54 22.22 2.48
CA ALA A 100 11.70 22.57 3.30
C ALA A 100 12.59 21.36 3.60
N TYR A 101 11.99 20.23 3.97
CA TYR A 101 12.68 18.97 4.22
C TYR A 101 13.43 18.46 2.98
N ALA A 102 12.76 18.46 1.82
CA ALA A 102 13.36 18.04 0.55
C ALA A 102 14.53 18.94 0.14
N ARG A 103 14.40 20.26 0.28
CA ARG A 103 15.49 21.22 0.03
C ARG A 103 16.69 20.97 0.94
N LYS A 104 16.44 20.82 2.25
CA LYS A 104 17.51 20.53 3.23
C LYS A 104 18.22 19.21 2.91
N SER A 105 17.47 18.18 2.52
CA SER A 105 18.01 16.88 2.14
C SER A 105 18.88 16.96 0.89
N HIS A 106 18.42 17.71 -0.12
CA HIS A 106 19.16 17.92 -1.36
C HIS A 106 20.48 18.66 -1.12
N ALA A 107 20.42 19.76 -0.36
CA ALA A 107 21.60 20.53 0.04
C ALA A 107 22.62 19.67 0.83
N ALA A 108 22.15 18.69 1.60
CA ALA A 108 22.99 17.73 2.32
C ALA A 108 23.53 16.59 1.44
N GLY A 109 23.31 16.61 0.12
CA GLY A 109 23.77 15.56 -0.79
C GLY A 109 23.00 14.24 -0.66
N LYS A 110 21.80 14.24 -0.07
CA LYS A 110 21.02 13.03 0.19
C LYS A 110 20.00 12.76 -0.91
N ARG A 111 19.87 11.49 -1.29
CA ARG A 111 18.77 10.96 -2.11
C ARG A 111 17.50 11.02 -1.28
N LEU A 112 16.36 11.34 -1.88
CA LEU A 112 15.10 11.42 -1.16
C LEU A 112 14.29 10.13 -1.40
N PHE A 113 13.79 9.50 -0.34
CA PHE A 113 12.81 8.42 -0.49
C PHE A 113 11.49 8.79 0.19
N ILE A 114 10.43 8.73 -0.60
CA ILE A 114 9.06 9.05 -0.20
C ILE A 114 8.21 7.82 -0.50
N THR A 115 7.32 7.47 0.42
CA THR A 115 6.37 6.38 0.23
C THR A 115 4.99 6.87 0.60
N THR A 116 4.05 6.83 -0.34
CA THR A 116 2.70 7.34 -0.11
C THR A 116 1.71 6.20 -0.26
N GLU A 117 1.52 5.40 0.81
CA GLU A 117 0.56 4.29 0.79
C GLU A 117 -0.88 4.70 0.47
N ASN A 118 -1.23 5.98 0.64
CA ASN A 118 -2.60 6.49 0.53
C ASN A 118 -2.94 7.18 -0.80
N LEU A 119 -2.12 6.99 -1.86
CA LEU A 119 -2.50 7.36 -3.22
C LEU A 119 -3.47 6.36 -3.87
N SER A 120 -4.24 5.64 -3.04
CA SER A 120 -5.36 4.78 -3.40
C SER A 120 -6.55 5.56 -3.96
N VAL A 121 -6.51 6.89 -3.87
CA VAL A 121 -7.33 7.83 -4.64
C VAL A 121 -6.34 8.64 -5.48
N VAL A 122 -6.57 8.70 -6.78
CA VAL A 122 -5.67 9.41 -7.71
C VAL A 122 -5.81 10.91 -7.44
N PRO A 123 -4.73 11.62 -7.04
CA PRO A 123 -4.78 13.06 -6.85
C PRO A 123 -5.11 13.79 -8.14
N SER A 124 -5.52 15.06 -8.00
CA SER A 124 -5.70 15.92 -9.15
C SER A 124 -4.39 16.01 -9.95
N VAL A 125 -4.49 16.00 -11.28
CA VAL A 125 -3.34 16.18 -12.17
C VAL A 125 -2.54 17.45 -11.83
N PRO A 126 -3.16 18.60 -11.47
CA PRO A 126 -2.43 19.78 -11.00
C PRO A 126 -1.54 19.52 -9.78
N ASN A 127 -2.02 18.79 -8.76
CA ASN A 127 -1.24 18.54 -7.54
C ASN A 127 -0.06 17.59 -7.81
N LEU A 128 -0.24 16.55 -8.63
CA LEU A 128 0.86 15.69 -9.07
C LEU A 128 1.91 16.45 -9.88
N ARG A 129 1.46 17.30 -10.81
CA ARG A 129 2.36 18.16 -11.59
C ARG A 129 3.19 19.06 -10.68
N ARG A 130 2.55 19.65 -9.65
CA ARG A 130 3.22 20.51 -8.68
C ARG A 130 4.23 19.74 -7.83
N LEU A 131 3.91 18.52 -7.39
CA LEU A 131 4.88 17.64 -6.73
C LEU A 131 6.12 17.42 -7.58
N LEU A 132 5.91 17.00 -8.83
CA LEU A 132 7.02 16.73 -9.75
C LEU A 132 7.83 17.98 -10.04
N SER A 133 7.20 19.11 -10.39
CA SER A 133 7.92 20.35 -10.71
C SER A 133 8.68 20.91 -9.51
N THR A 134 8.13 20.76 -8.30
CA THR A 134 8.81 21.18 -7.07
C THR A 134 10.06 20.36 -6.83
N LEU A 135 9.98 19.03 -6.92
CA LEU A 135 11.14 18.16 -6.73
C LEU A 135 12.16 18.31 -7.86
N SER A 136 11.73 18.36 -9.12
CA SER A 136 12.61 18.42 -10.29
C SER A 136 13.15 19.82 -10.52
N ALA A 137 12.34 20.73 -11.07
CA ALA A 137 12.78 22.08 -11.43
C ALA A 137 13.05 22.96 -10.19
N GLY A 138 12.27 22.80 -9.12
CA GLY A 138 12.35 23.65 -7.93
C GLY A 138 13.47 23.30 -6.95
N ILE A 139 13.89 22.03 -6.90
CA ILE A 139 14.91 21.55 -5.96
C ILE A 139 16.11 20.90 -6.69
N GLY A 140 15.91 20.32 -7.86
CA GLY A 140 16.98 19.70 -8.65
C GLY A 140 17.11 18.19 -8.44
N TYR A 141 16.05 17.51 -8.01
CA TYR A 141 16.02 16.04 -7.97
C TYR A 141 15.66 15.43 -9.32
N ARG A 142 16.34 14.35 -9.70
CA ARG A 142 15.83 13.41 -10.72
C ARG A 142 14.74 12.55 -10.08
N VAL A 143 13.48 12.79 -10.45
CA VAL A 143 12.34 12.09 -9.85
C VAL A 143 12.09 10.76 -10.53
N ARG A 144 12.11 9.68 -9.74
CA ARG A 144 11.75 8.33 -10.17
C ARG A 144 10.53 7.85 -9.39
N VAL A 145 9.57 7.28 -10.09
CA VAL A 145 8.34 6.78 -9.50
C VAL A 145 8.32 5.26 -9.57
N VAL A 146 7.98 4.62 -8.47
CA VAL A 146 7.82 3.17 -8.37
C VAL A 146 6.37 2.91 -8.00
N VAL A 147 5.60 2.41 -8.96
CA VAL A 147 4.19 2.06 -8.78
C VAL A 147 4.09 0.60 -8.36
N ILE A 148 3.59 0.32 -7.16
CA ILE A 148 3.33 -1.06 -6.75
C ILE A 148 2.08 -1.58 -7.48
N HIS A 149 2.23 -2.75 -8.08
CA HIS A 149 1.12 -3.51 -8.61
C HIS A 149 0.73 -4.64 -7.66
N ARG A 150 -0.56 -4.66 -7.33
CA ARG A 150 -1.22 -5.77 -6.66
C ARG A 150 -2.49 -6.09 -7.44
N ARG A 151 -2.62 -7.36 -7.82
CA ARG A 151 -3.79 -7.86 -8.55
C ARG A 151 -5.09 -7.56 -7.81
N LEU A 152 -6.12 -7.21 -8.58
CA LEU A 152 -7.44 -6.82 -8.08
C LEU A 152 -8.02 -7.80 -7.05
N PHE A 153 -8.08 -9.09 -7.38
CA PHE A 153 -8.69 -10.11 -6.52
C PHE A 153 -7.96 -10.31 -5.19
N ASP A 154 -6.68 -9.94 -5.12
CA ASP A 154 -5.91 -9.95 -3.87
C ASP A 154 -6.09 -8.61 -3.11
N LYS A 155 -6.32 -7.50 -3.83
CA LYS A 155 -6.61 -6.17 -3.25
C LYS A 155 -8.00 -6.10 -2.62
N LEU A 156 -9.04 -6.70 -3.23
CA LEU A 156 -10.43 -6.56 -2.78
C LEU A 156 -10.65 -6.96 -1.31
N PRO A 157 -10.21 -8.15 -0.83
CA PRO A 157 -10.37 -8.50 0.60
C PRO A 157 -9.62 -7.56 1.53
N SER A 158 -8.47 -7.07 1.10
CA SER A 158 -7.65 -6.15 1.89
C SER A 158 -8.32 -4.79 2.06
N VAL A 159 -8.92 -4.25 0.99
CA VAL A 159 -9.63 -2.97 1.05
C VAL A 159 -10.94 -3.12 1.83
N HIS A 160 -11.67 -4.22 1.64
CA HIS A 160 -12.85 -4.52 2.46
C HIS A 160 -12.51 -4.55 3.94
N SER A 161 -11.47 -5.32 4.31
CA SER A 161 -10.98 -5.40 5.69
C SER A 161 -10.55 -4.03 6.21
N GLU A 162 -10.03 -3.16 5.37
CA GLU A 162 -9.66 -1.83 5.82
C GLU A 162 -10.90 -0.96 6.09
N LEU A 163 -11.83 -0.91 5.14
CA LEU A 163 -13.04 -0.09 5.26
C LEU A 163 -13.86 -0.47 6.50
N TYR A 164 -13.88 -1.76 6.83
CA TYR A 164 -14.76 -2.30 7.87
C TYR A 164 -14.03 -2.81 9.12
N MET A 165 -12.71 -3.05 9.07
CA MET A 165 -11.94 -3.68 10.16
C MET A 165 -10.62 -2.98 10.51
N ALA A 166 -10.15 -1.95 9.78
CA ALA A 166 -8.77 -1.44 9.86
C ALA A 166 -8.23 -1.12 11.26
N GLU A 167 -9.10 -0.83 12.24
CA GLU A 167 -8.79 -0.61 13.65
C GLU A 167 -10.16 -0.47 14.35
N TYR A 168 -10.97 -1.55 14.43
CA TYR A 168 -12.32 -1.61 15.07
C TYR A 168 -12.93 -0.25 15.45
N ARG A 169 -13.31 0.57 14.44
CA ARG A 169 -13.70 1.97 14.63
C ARG A 169 -14.82 2.03 15.66
N PRO A 170 -14.70 2.78 16.76
CA PRO A 170 -15.55 2.65 17.95
C PRO A 170 -17.07 2.84 17.78
N ILE A 171 -17.55 3.13 16.57
CA ILE A 171 -18.97 3.37 16.27
C ILE A 171 -19.23 3.03 14.79
N LEU A 172 -18.99 1.80 14.33
CA LEU A 172 -19.69 1.37 13.11
C LEU A 172 -21.13 1.06 13.52
N ALA A 173 -22.08 1.85 13.03
CA ALA A 173 -23.46 1.45 13.09
C ALA A 173 -23.56 0.06 12.44
N VAL A 174 -24.27 -0.87 13.07
CA VAL A 174 -24.42 -2.25 12.57
C VAL A 174 -24.96 -2.27 11.14
N ARG A 175 -25.71 -1.21 10.77
CA ARG A 175 -26.23 -0.97 9.41
C ARG A 175 -25.15 -0.64 8.36
N GLU A 176 -24.01 -0.10 8.77
CA GLU A 176 -22.94 0.33 7.85
C GLU A 176 -22.03 -0.83 7.44
N TYR A 177 -21.91 -1.88 8.25
CA TYR A 177 -21.12 -3.07 7.91
C TYR A 177 -21.75 -3.82 6.74
N LEU A 178 -20.96 -4.11 5.71
CA LEU A 178 -21.37 -4.95 4.59
C LEU A 178 -20.42 -6.14 4.49
N PRO A 179 -20.90 -7.39 4.49
CA PRO A 179 -20.10 -8.55 4.12
C PRO A 179 -19.44 -8.35 2.75
N ILE A 180 -18.26 -8.93 2.51
CA ILE A 180 -17.48 -8.66 1.29
C ILE A 180 -18.27 -8.93 0.00
N VAL A 181 -19.12 -9.96 0.00
CA VAL A 181 -20.00 -10.29 -1.14
C VAL A 181 -20.95 -9.13 -1.43
N ASP A 182 -21.65 -8.63 -0.41
CA ASP A 182 -22.60 -7.53 -0.56
C ASP A 182 -21.87 -6.23 -0.90
N TRP A 183 -20.71 -5.98 -0.31
CA TRP A 183 -19.90 -4.81 -0.62
C TRP A 183 -19.47 -4.79 -2.10
N ILE A 184 -19.02 -5.92 -2.65
CA ILE A 184 -18.60 -6.02 -4.05
C ILE A 184 -19.78 -5.84 -5.00
N VAL A 185 -20.93 -6.44 -4.69
CA VAL A 185 -22.14 -6.40 -5.52
C VAL A 185 -22.80 -5.03 -5.46
N GLN A 186 -23.01 -4.46 -4.28
CA GLN A 186 -23.77 -3.22 -4.10
C GLN A 186 -22.98 -1.96 -4.48
N ARG A 187 -21.65 -1.99 -4.38
CA ARG A 187 -20.80 -0.81 -4.67
C ARG A 187 -20.16 -0.84 -6.05
N ASP A 188 -20.46 -1.85 -6.86
CA ASP A 188 -19.72 -2.16 -8.08
C ASP A 188 -18.20 -2.08 -7.84
N ALA A 189 -17.74 -2.57 -6.69
CA ALA A 189 -16.35 -2.40 -6.27
C ALA A 189 -15.38 -3.07 -7.26
N HIS A 190 -15.85 -4.08 -7.97
CA HIS A 190 -15.13 -4.75 -9.04
C HIS A 190 -15.03 -3.92 -10.35
N VAL A 191 -15.74 -2.80 -10.48
CA VAL A 191 -15.72 -1.91 -11.65
C VAL A 191 -15.19 -0.51 -11.30
N SER A 192 -15.15 -0.16 -10.01
CA SER A 192 -14.71 1.17 -9.59
C SER A 192 -13.23 1.43 -9.96
N SER A 193 -12.99 2.55 -10.63
CA SER A 193 -11.65 3.06 -11.01
C SER A 193 -10.72 3.32 -9.80
N ARG A 194 -11.24 3.24 -8.57
CA ARG A 194 -10.47 3.24 -7.32
C ARG A 194 -9.60 1.98 -7.16
N PHE A 195 -9.92 0.89 -7.87
CA PHE A 195 -9.20 -0.38 -7.72
C PHE A 195 -8.10 -0.59 -8.76
N TYR A 196 -8.26 -0.08 -9.98
CA TYR A 196 -7.34 -0.20 -11.13
C TYR A 196 -6.44 1.02 -11.30
N GLN A 197 -5.46 1.14 -10.42
CA GLN A 197 -4.67 2.37 -10.34
C GLN A 197 -3.25 2.22 -10.82
N THR A 198 -2.73 0.99 -10.95
CA THR A 198 -1.32 0.84 -11.29
C THR A 198 -1.03 1.42 -12.67
N VAL A 199 -1.79 1.02 -13.69
CA VAL A 199 -1.61 1.53 -15.07
C VAL A 199 -1.91 3.02 -15.15
N ARG A 200 -2.98 3.49 -14.50
CA ARG A 200 -3.38 4.89 -14.51
C ARG A 200 -2.31 5.78 -13.87
N LEU A 201 -1.85 5.44 -12.66
CA LEU A 201 -0.78 6.18 -11.96
C LEU A 201 0.50 6.15 -12.77
N ARG A 202 0.89 4.99 -13.31
CA ARG A 202 2.07 4.86 -14.18
C ARG A 202 1.99 5.88 -15.33
N ASN A 203 0.89 5.84 -16.08
CA ASN A 203 0.71 6.69 -17.26
C ASN A 203 0.63 8.18 -16.89
N GLN A 204 0.00 8.52 -15.76
CA GLN A 204 -0.08 9.90 -15.28
C GLN A 204 1.30 10.44 -14.88
N PHE A 205 2.06 9.72 -14.06
CA PHE A 205 3.41 10.15 -13.68
C PHE A 205 4.34 10.24 -14.89
N ALA A 206 4.23 9.29 -15.83
CA ALA A 206 5.01 9.32 -17.06
C ALA A 206 4.65 10.55 -17.92
N GLY A 207 3.36 10.79 -18.15
CA GLY A 207 2.86 11.93 -18.93
C GLY A 207 3.11 13.30 -18.27
N LEU A 208 3.39 13.33 -16.96
CA LEU A 208 3.74 14.55 -16.22
C LEU A 208 5.25 14.80 -16.12
N GLY A 209 6.08 13.98 -16.77
CA GLY A 209 7.53 14.22 -16.87
C GLY A 209 8.35 13.68 -15.70
N ALA A 210 7.88 12.67 -14.98
CA ALA A 210 8.76 11.89 -14.11
C ALA A 210 9.90 11.26 -14.95
N ALA A 211 11.14 11.31 -14.46
CA ALA A 211 12.31 10.89 -15.22
C ALA A 211 12.36 9.38 -15.48
N GLU A 212 11.77 8.60 -14.58
CA GLU A 212 11.58 7.16 -14.75
C GLU A 212 10.31 6.75 -13.99
N VAL A 213 9.47 5.92 -14.60
CA VAL A 213 8.30 5.33 -13.94
C VAL A 213 8.36 3.82 -14.13
N SER A 214 8.52 3.10 -13.02
CA SER A 214 8.59 1.65 -13.00
C SER A 214 7.39 1.06 -12.28
N VAL A 215 7.00 -0.16 -12.66
CA VAL A 215 5.98 -0.93 -11.93
C VAL A 215 6.67 -2.09 -11.23
N MET A 216 6.42 -2.22 -9.94
CA MET A 216 6.88 -3.38 -9.15
C MET A 216 5.69 -4.31 -8.91
N ASN A 217 5.67 -5.45 -9.59
CA ASN A 217 4.63 -6.47 -9.42
C ASN A 217 4.99 -7.42 -8.28
N ILE A 218 4.27 -7.32 -7.16
CA ILE A 218 4.53 -8.11 -5.96
C ILE A 218 4.23 -9.61 -6.14
N HIS A 219 3.54 -9.98 -7.22
CA HIS A 219 3.21 -11.36 -7.56
C HIS A 219 4.24 -12.01 -8.49
N ARG A 220 5.25 -11.26 -8.93
CA ARG A 220 6.32 -11.73 -9.82
C ARG A 220 7.70 -11.61 -9.18
N LEU A 221 7.75 -11.66 -7.85
CA LEU A 221 9.02 -11.65 -7.12
C LEU A 221 9.81 -12.94 -7.47
N PRO A 222 11.15 -12.86 -7.60
CA PRO A 222 11.96 -14.06 -7.75
C PRO A 222 11.71 -15.04 -6.60
N ALA A 223 11.82 -16.35 -6.87
CA ALA A 223 11.62 -17.37 -5.85
C ALA A 223 12.54 -17.11 -4.64
N GLY A 224 11.95 -17.09 -3.44
CA GLY A 224 12.66 -16.80 -2.19
C GLY A 224 13.01 -15.32 -1.95
N ALA A 225 12.74 -14.42 -2.91
CA ALA A 225 12.96 -12.99 -2.71
C ALA A 225 11.89 -12.38 -1.80
N SER A 226 12.33 -11.56 -0.85
CA SER A 226 11.41 -10.74 -0.06
C SER A 226 11.02 -9.47 -0.83
N LEU A 227 9.80 -8.99 -0.61
CA LEU A 227 9.32 -7.72 -1.15
C LEU A 227 10.28 -6.56 -0.83
N THR A 228 10.75 -6.48 0.42
CA THR A 228 11.68 -5.43 0.85
C THR A 228 13.02 -5.52 0.11
N ALA A 229 13.60 -6.72 -0.01
CA ALA A 229 14.87 -6.87 -0.71
C ALA A 229 14.74 -6.51 -2.19
N GLU A 230 13.69 -6.98 -2.85
CA GLU A 230 13.42 -6.65 -4.25
C GLU A 230 13.29 -5.12 -4.44
N PHE A 231 12.49 -4.47 -3.60
CA PHE A 231 12.32 -3.03 -3.64
C PHE A 231 13.63 -2.28 -3.39
N VAL A 232 14.35 -2.60 -2.32
CA VAL A 232 15.61 -1.92 -1.95
C VAL A 232 16.69 -2.11 -3.03
N CYS A 233 16.84 -3.33 -3.53
CA CYS A 233 17.87 -3.66 -4.51
C CYS A 233 17.56 -3.06 -5.88
N ASN A 234 16.36 -3.28 -6.41
CA ASN A 234 16.07 -2.98 -7.81
C ASN A 234 15.39 -1.61 -7.97
N HIS A 235 14.63 -1.19 -6.96
CA HIS A 235 13.86 0.05 -7.00
C HIS A 235 14.41 1.16 -6.10
N LEU A 236 15.20 0.92 -5.06
CA LEU A 236 15.97 1.99 -4.41
C LEU A 236 17.39 2.06 -4.94
N ARG A 237 17.93 0.96 -5.48
CA ARG A 237 19.35 0.87 -5.87
C ARG A 237 20.25 1.30 -4.69
N ALA A 238 19.94 0.76 -3.51
CA ALA A 238 20.65 1.04 -2.26
C ALA A 238 21.64 -0.09 -2.01
N ASN A 239 22.86 0.04 -2.54
CA ASN A 239 23.83 -1.05 -2.65
C ASN A 239 24.19 -1.68 -1.30
N PHE A 240 24.44 -0.88 -0.27
CA PHE A 240 24.85 -1.38 1.05
C PHE A 240 23.68 -2.09 1.73
N THR A 241 22.50 -1.46 1.75
CA THR A 241 21.30 -2.07 2.33
C THR A 241 20.89 -3.32 1.56
N CYS A 242 20.97 -3.31 0.23
CA CYS A 242 20.69 -4.48 -0.62
C CYS A 242 21.61 -5.65 -0.29
N SER A 243 22.93 -5.43 -0.25
CA SER A 243 23.92 -6.45 0.13
C SER A 243 23.63 -7.04 1.51
N ARG A 244 23.24 -6.19 2.47
CA ARG A 244 22.83 -6.63 3.80
C ARG A 244 21.59 -7.50 3.79
N LEU A 245 20.55 -7.11 3.05
CA LEU A 245 19.29 -7.84 2.96
C LEU A 245 19.48 -9.19 2.26
N ARG A 246 20.35 -9.27 1.24
CA ARG A 246 20.67 -10.52 0.55
C ARG A 246 21.48 -11.48 1.43
N SER A 247 22.44 -10.97 2.20
CA SER A 247 23.34 -11.80 3.03
C SER A 247 22.70 -12.31 4.33
N ARG A 248 21.85 -11.51 4.98
CA ARG A 248 21.24 -11.88 6.28
C ARG A 248 19.75 -12.21 6.21
N GLY A 249 19.17 -12.16 5.01
CA GLY A 249 17.73 -12.18 4.81
C GLY A 249 17.08 -10.84 5.18
N ALA A 250 15.94 -10.56 4.56
CA ALA A 250 15.15 -9.42 4.98
C ALA A 250 14.54 -9.67 6.37
N PRO A 251 14.53 -8.66 7.25
CA PRO A 251 13.88 -8.81 8.53
C PRO A 251 12.41 -9.18 8.32
N LYS A 252 11.94 -10.18 9.06
CA LYS A 252 10.53 -10.57 9.05
C LYS A 252 9.73 -9.41 9.62
N VAL A 253 9.06 -8.66 8.77
CA VAL A 253 8.07 -7.68 9.22
C VAL A 253 6.89 -8.47 9.78
N LEU A 254 6.82 -8.59 11.10
CA LEU A 254 5.64 -9.12 11.78
C LEU A 254 4.53 -8.07 11.63
N LEU A 255 3.83 -8.11 10.51
CA LEU A 255 2.60 -7.35 10.34
C LEU A 255 1.57 -7.99 11.29
N LYS A 256 1.45 -7.45 12.51
CA LYS A 256 0.41 -7.85 13.47
C LYS A 256 -1.00 -7.80 12.86
N ASN A 257 -1.16 -7.05 11.75
CA ASN A 257 -2.40 -6.83 11.01
C ASN A 257 -2.45 -7.51 9.62
N ALA A 258 -1.44 -8.30 9.22
CA ALA A 258 -1.59 -9.24 8.11
C ALA A 258 -2.34 -10.47 8.62
N ARG A 259 -3.57 -10.28 9.10
CA ARG A 259 -4.34 -11.31 9.79
C ARG A 259 -5.38 -11.94 8.87
N PRO A 260 -5.67 -13.22 9.12
CA PRO A 260 -6.12 -14.20 8.14
C PRO A 260 -7.63 -14.09 7.89
N ARG A 261 -8.11 -14.65 6.76
CA ARG A 261 -9.53 -14.84 6.40
C ARG A 261 -10.48 -15.10 7.59
N GLY A 262 -10.01 -15.82 8.63
CA GLY A 262 -10.79 -16.12 9.83
C GLY A 262 -11.37 -14.90 10.57
N MET A 263 -10.75 -13.71 10.50
CA MET A 263 -11.34 -12.54 11.15
C MET A 263 -12.54 -11.97 10.39
N SER A 264 -12.53 -11.90 9.05
CA SER A 264 -13.67 -11.31 8.31
C SER A 264 -14.93 -12.17 8.43
N THR A 265 -14.79 -13.50 8.38
CA THR A 265 -15.91 -14.43 8.55
C THR A 265 -16.60 -14.26 9.90
N LEU A 266 -15.83 -14.07 10.97
CA LEU A 266 -16.41 -13.89 12.29
C LEU A 266 -17.08 -12.51 12.46
N PHE A 267 -16.55 -11.46 11.83
CA PHE A 267 -17.23 -10.17 11.78
C PHE A 267 -18.55 -10.24 11.03
N ASP A 268 -18.63 -10.97 9.91
CA ASP A 268 -19.88 -11.21 9.19
C ASP A 268 -20.93 -11.79 10.13
N LEU A 269 -20.55 -12.82 10.89
CA LEU A 269 -21.44 -13.48 11.85
C LEU A 269 -21.89 -12.53 12.97
N ILE A 270 -20.97 -11.80 13.59
CA ILE A 270 -21.29 -10.90 14.73
C ILE A 270 -22.18 -9.74 14.29
N TYR A 271 -21.78 -9.01 13.24
CA TYR A 271 -22.55 -7.86 12.76
C TYR A 271 -23.87 -8.28 12.12
N GLY A 272 -23.89 -9.44 11.45
CA GLY A 272 -25.10 -10.03 10.92
C GLY A 272 -26.10 -10.46 12.02
N ALA A 273 -25.62 -11.11 13.08
CA ALA A 273 -26.42 -11.48 14.24
C ALA A 273 -26.98 -10.25 14.96
N ALA A 274 -26.15 -9.24 15.20
CA ALA A 274 -26.59 -7.98 15.81
C ALA A 274 -27.66 -7.28 14.96
N ARG A 275 -27.53 -7.30 13.63
CA ARG A 275 -28.55 -6.76 12.72
C ARG A 275 -29.88 -7.50 12.85
N ALA A 276 -29.83 -8.84 12.87
CA ALA A 276 -31.03 -9.67 13.01
C ALA A 276 -31.72 -9.46 14.37
N ALA A 277 -30.95 -9.16 15.42
CA ALA A 277 -31.44 -8.82 16.76
C ALA A 277 -31.89 -7.35 16.91
N GLY A 278 -31.86 -6.54 15.84
CA GLY A 278 -32.26 -5.12 15.91
C GLY A 278 -31.26 -4.19 16.61
N ILE A 279 -30.05 -4.67 16.90
CA ILE A 279 -29.01 -3.89 17.59
C ILE A 279 -28.43 -2.85 16.61
N ALA A 280 -28.50 -1.57 16.98
CA ALA A 280 -28.05 -0.47 16.12
C ALA A 280 -26.53 -0.26 16.15
N ARG A 281 -25.88 -0.52 17.30
CA ARG A 281 -24.44 -0.26 17.52
C ARG A 281 -23.82 -1.38 18.34
N LEU A 282 -22.62 -1.81 17.95
CA LEU A 282 -21.81 -2.78 18.70
C LEU A 282 -20.54 -2.12 19.24
N ARG A 283 -20.22 -2.39 20.50
CA ARG A 283 -18.95 -1.97 21.09
C ARG A 283 -17.79 -2.85 20.59
N PRO A 284 -16.67 -2.25 20.15
CA PRO A 284 -15.49 -2.98 19.65
C PRO A 284 -14.94 -4.05 20.59
N ASP A 285 -14.82 -3.73 21.88
CA ASP A 285 -14.29 -4.61 22.92
C ASP A 285 -15.14 -5.87 23.10
N ARG A 286 -16.44 -5.75 22.82
CA ARG A 286 -17.41 -6.85 22.93
C ARG A 286 -17.41 -7.73 21.70
N ALA A 287 -17.38 -7.14 20.50
CA ALA A 287 -17.13 -7.91 19.29
C ALA A 287 -15.83 -8.72 19.42
N LEU A 288 -14.77 -8.13 19.97
CA LEU A 288 -13.49 -8.80 20.25
C LEU A 288 -13.57 -9.92 21.30
N ALA A 289 -14.36 -9.76 22.36
CA ALA A 289 -14.56 -10.81 23.36
C ALA A 289 -15.30 -12.03 22.76
N VAL A 290 -16.36 -11.78 21.99
CA VAL A 290 -17.09 -12.82 21.24
C VAL A 290 -16.18 -13.49 20.21
N LEU A 291 -15.32 -12.71 19.54
CA LEU A 291 -14.28 -13.22 18.64
C LEU A 291 -13.22 -14.07 19.35
N ALA A 292 -12.86 -13.76 20.59
CA ALA A 292 -11.87 -14.53 21.35
C ALA A 292 -12.47 -15.86 21.84
N GLU A 293 -13.71 -15.82 22.31
CA GLU A 293 -14.45 -16.98 22.83
C GLU A 293 -14.83 -17.97 21.72
N HIS A 294 -15.23 -17.46 20.54
CA HIS A 294 -15.60 -18.31 19.41
C HIS A 294 -14.50 -18.49 18.35
N GLY A 295 -13.47 -17.65 18.32
CA GLY A 295 -12.37 -17.75 17.35
C GLY A 295 -11.37 -18.86 17.65
N ALA A 296 -11.27 -19.31 18.92
CA ALA A 296 -10.56 -20.52 19.30
C ALA A 296 -11.26 -21.78 18.75
N ASP A 297 -12.59 -21.77 18.75
CA ASP A 297 -13.45 -22.87 18.31
C ASP A 297 -13.82 -22.84 16.82
N ALA A 298 -13.72 -21.70 16.13
CA ALA A 298 -14.03 -21.58 14.70
C ALA A 298 -13.06 -22.37 13.80
N ARG A 299 -11.90 -22.81 14.33
CA ARG A 299 -10.98 -23.71 13.62
C ARG A 299 -11.38 -25.19 13.74
N THR A 300 -12.24 -25.54 14.68
CA THR A 300 -12.61 -26.92 15.06
C THR A 300 -14.11 -27.22 14.92
N ARG A 301 -14.97 -26.19 14.87
CA ARG A 301 -16.43 -26.32 14.70
C ARG A 301 -16.86 -26.47 13.23
N PRO A 302 -18.07 -27.03 12.96
CA PRO A 302 -18.51 -27.39 11.62
C PRO A 302 -18.56 -26.19 10.66
N GLN A 303 -18.36 -26.47 9.36
CA GLN A 303 -18.26 -25.52 8.25
C GLN A 303 -19.27 -24.38 8.38
N ILE A 304 -18.79 -23.17 8.69
CA ILE A 304 -19.58 -21.94 8.56
C ILE A 304 -20.14 -21.94 7.12
N PRO A 305 -21.46 -21.82 6.91
CA PRO A 305 -22.00 -21.73 5.57
C PRO A 305 -21.45 -20.46 4.93
N PHE A 306 -20.94 -20.58 3.70
CA PHE A 306 -20.40 -19.45 2.97
C PHE A 306 -21.31 -19.11 1.80
N ARG A 307 -21.54 -17.82 1.61
CA ARG A 307 -22.07 -17.28 0.37
C ARG A 307 -20.90 -16.70 -0.41
N CYS A 308 -20.81 -17.04 -1.70
CA CYS A 308 -19.79 -16.54 -2.59
C CYS A 308 -20.41 -15.64 -3.67
N LEU A 309 -19.57 -14.85 -4.33
CA LEU A 309 -19.97 -14.08 -5.50
C LEU A 309 -20.50 -15.01 -6.61
N ASN A 310 -21.52 -14.55 -7.34
CA ASN A 310 -22.03 -15.28 -8.49
C ASN A 310 -21.02 -15.27 -9.66
N GLN A 311 -21.24 -16.16 -10.63
CA GLN A 311 -20.34 -16.32 -11.78
C GLN A 311 -20.21 -15.06 -12.65
N THR A 312 -21.25 -14.23 -12.73
CA THR A 312 -21.20 -12.98 -13.51
C THR A 312 -20.22 -11.99 -12.89
N VAL A 313 -20.29 -11.76 -11.59
CA VAL A 313 -19.39 -10.86 -10.87
C VAL A 313 -17.96 -11.40 -10.88
N LEU A 314 -17.78 -12.70 -10.66
CA LEU A 314 -16.48 -13.36 -10.75
C LEU A 314 -15.85 -13.20 -12.15
N LYS A 315 -16.62 -13.42 -13.22
CA LYS A 315 -16.15 -13.16 -14.59
C LYS A 315 -15.78 -11.69 -14.80
N GLY A 316 -16.51 -10.75 -14.19
CA GLY A 316 -16.18 -9.32 -14.20
C GLY A 316 -14.83 -9.02 -13.55
N ILE A 317 -14.61 -9.52 -12.33
CA ILE A 317 -13.33 -9.40 -11.59
C ILE A 317 -12.18 -9.99 -12.42
N TRP A 318 -12.38 -11.19 -12.98
CA TRP A 318 -11.39 -11.84 -13.84
C TRP A 318 -11.04 -11.00 -15.07
N ARG A 319 -12.04 -10.54 -15.83
CA ARG A 319 -11.83 -9.72 -17.03
C ARG A 319 -11.05 -8.46 -16.73
N ALA A 320 -11.38 -7.81 -15.61
CA ALA A 320 -10.75 -6.56 -15.25
C ALA A 320 -9.32 -6.75 -14.70
N ALA A 321 -9.07 -7.80 -13.91
CA ALA A 321 -7.71 -8.20 -13.52
C ALA A 321 -6.85 -8.53 -14.75
N LEU A 322 -7.39 -9.29 -15.70
CA LEU A 322 -6.72 -9.61 -16.97
C LEU A 322 -6.47 -8.36 -17.81
N GLY A 323 -7.42 -7.43 -17.86
CA GLY A 323 -7.28 -6.16 -18.58
C GLY A 323 -6.14 -5.31 -18.00
N GLU A 324 -6.04 -5.21 -16.68
CA GLU A 324 -4.95 -4.48 -16.03
C GLU A 324 -3.59 -5.16 -16.27
N GLU A 325 -3.49 -6.48 -16.13
CA GLU A 325 -2.25 -7.22 -16.42
C GLU A 325 -1.82 -7.01 -17.88
N ARG A 326 -2.72 -7.14 -18.85
CA ARG A 326 -2.42 -6.84 -20.26
C ARG A 326 -1.90 -5.41 -20.46
N ALA A 327 -2.55 -4.43 -19.85
CA ALA A 327 -2.12 -3.03 -19.96
C ALA A 327 -0.77 -2.75 -19.28
N LEU A 328 -0.35 -3.57 -18.31
CA LEU A 328 0.99 -3.51 -17.73
C LEU A 328 2.07 -4.00 -18.69
N HIS A 329 1.78 -5.02 -19.50
CA HIS A 329 2.66 -5.52 -20.57
C HIS A 329 2.81 -4.56 -21.75
N GLY A 330 1.91 -3.58 -21.87
CA GLY A 330 1.96 -2.58 -22.95
C GLY A 330 1.76 -3.25 -24.31
N ALA A 331 2.72 -3.08 -25.22
CA ALA A 331 2.69 -3.69 -26.55
C ALA A 331 3.15 -5.16 -26.57
N ALA A 332 3.79 -5.65 -25.49
CA ALA A 332 4.23 -7.03 -25.44
C ALA A 332 3.03 -7.98 -25.30
N PRO A 333 3.03 -9.13 -26.00
CA PRO A 333 1.94 -10.09 -25.87
C PRO A 333 1.94 -10.69 -24.46
N PHE A 334 0.79 -10.60 -23.79
CA PHE A 334 0.56 -11.31 -22.53
C PHE A 334 0.49 -12.82 -22.81
N ARG A 335 1.55 -13.54 -22.45
CA ARG A 335 1.76 -14.92 -22.89
C ARG A 335 0.76 -15.86 -22.25
N GLU A 336 0.46 -16.98 -22.91
CA GLU A 336 -0.51 -17.97 -22.40
C GLU A 336 -0.09 -18.53 -21.03
N ARG A 337 1.22 -18.74 -20.81
CA ARG A 337 1.76 -19.13 -19.50
C ARG A 337 1.41 -18.10 -18.40
N GLU A 338 1.59 -16.81 -18.67
CA GLU A 338 1.30 -15.76 -17.69
C GLU A 338 -0.19 -15.64 -17.40
N ARG A 339 -1.01 -15.90 -18.42
CA ARG A 339 -2.47 -15.97 -18.30
C ARG A 339 -2.90 -17.18 -17.45
N ALA A 340 -2.28 -18.34 -17.64
CA ALA A 340 -2.52 -19.53 -16.83
C ALA A 340 -2.12 -19.27 -15.37
N GLU A 341 -0.92 -18.74 -15.11
CA GLU A 341 -0.47 -18.38 -13.76
C GLU A 341 -1.42 -17.36 -13.09
N LEU A 342 -1.92 -16.37 -13.84
CA LEU A 342 -2.91 -15.43 -13.33
C LEU A 342 -4.24 -16.13 -12.99
N ARG A 343 -4.69 -17.06 -13.83
CA ARG A 343 -5.92 -17.85 -13.61
C ARG A 343 -5.80 -18.72 -12.37
N ASP A 344 -4.72 -19.47 -12.23
CA ASP A 344 -4.50 -20.35 -11.08
C ASP A 344 -4.52 -19.55 -9.77
N MET A 345 -3.84 -18.39 -9.77
CA MET A 345 -3.87 -17.48 -8.62
C MET A 345 -5.25 -16.89 -8.37
N TYR A 346 -5.99 -16.53 -9.42
CA TYR A 346 -7.35 -16.04 -9.30
C TYR A 346 -8.26 -17.11 -8.68
N GLU A 347 -8.24 -18.33 -9.19
CA GLU A 347 -9.06 -19.46 -8.72
C GLU A 347 -8.75 -19.82 -7.26
N ALA A 348 -7.46 -19.84 -6.88
CA ALA A 348 -7.05 -20.02 -5.49
C ALA A 348 -7.58 -18.91 -4.55
N LYS A 349 -7.75 -17.70 -5.08
CA LYS A 349 -8.21 -16.50 -4.35
C LYS A 349 -9.71 -16.28 -4.41
N VAL A 350 -10.48 -16.94 -5.28
CA VAL A 350 -11.95 -16.78 -5.32
C VAL A 350 -12.58 -17.07 -3.95
N ARG A 351 -12.02 -18.02 -3.19
CA ARG A 351 -12.48 -18.32 -1.83
C ARG A 351 -12.27 -17.18 -0.82
N ASP A 352 -11.35 -16.24 -1.07
CA ASP A 352 -11.22 -15.01 -0.26
C ASP A 352 -12.39 -14.05 -0.46
N LEU A 353 -13.15 -14.21 -1.56
CA LEU A 353 -14.25 -13.33 -1.94
C LEU A 353 -15.62 -13.88 -1.50
N CYS A 354 -15.61 -14.86 -0.60
CA CYS A 354 -16.81 -15.38 0.04
C CYS A 354 -16.97 -14.77 1.43
N SER A 355 -18.22 -14.61 1.88
CA SER A 355 -18.59 -14.15 3.21
C SER A 355 -19.35 -15.25 3.95
N ALA A 356 -19.45 -15.16 5.28
CA ALA A 356 -20.37 -16.02 6.00
C ALA A 356 -21.80 -15.80 5.49
N ASP A 357 -22.56 -16.87 5.28
CA ASP A 357 -24.00 -16.81 5.09
C ASP A 357 -24.66 -16.69 6.46
N VAL A 358 -24.75 -15.45 6.94
CA VAL A 358 -25.35 -15.11 8.23
C VAL A 358 -26.76 -15.68 8.35
N GLY A 359 -27.56 -15.61 7.28
CA GLY A 359 -28.94 -16.07 7.32
C GLY A 359 -29.03 -17.57 7.59
N VAL A 360 -28.19 -18.37 6.91
CA VAL A 360 -28.10 -19.81 7.16
C VAL A 360 -27.47 -20.08 8.53
N ALA A 361 -26.38 -19.40 8.88
CA ALA A 361 -25.68 -19.60 10.15
C ALA A 361 -26.60 -19.36 11.36
N LEU A 362 -27.41 -18.30 11.34
CA LEU A 362 -28.35 -17.98 12.42
C LEU A 362 -29.52 -18.97 12.55
N ARG A 363 -29.74 -19.85 11.58
CA ARG A 363 -30.70 -20.98 11.70
C ARG A 363 -30.05 -22.26 12.25
N MET A 364 -28.73 -22.32 12.29
CA MET A 364 -28.00 -23.47 12.81
C MET A 364 -27.85 -23.32 14.33
N ALA A 365 -28.34 -24.30 15.10
CA ALA A 365 -28.32 -24.25 16.57
C ALA A 365 -26.93 -23.96 17.16
N GLN A 366 -25.88 -24.52 16.53
CA GLN A 366 -24.47 -24.35 16.92
C GLN A 366 -23.92 -22.92 16.81
N TRP A 367 -24.57 -22.06 16.02
CA TRP A 367 -24.17 -20.66 15.81
C TRP A 367 -25.19 -19.70 16.42
N ALA A 368 -26.47 -20.00 16.30
CA ALA A 368 -27.57 -19.16 16.78
C ALA A 368 -27.54 -18.97 18.30
N GLN A 369 -27.46 -20.06 19.07
CA GLN A 369 -27.54 -20.00 20.53
C GLN A 369 -26.33 -19.29 21.16
N PRO A 370 -25.08 -19.59 20.75
CA PRO A 370 -23.93 -18.89 21.33
C PRO A 370 -23.86 -17.41 20.93
N LEU A 371 -24.17 -17.06 19.66
CA LEU A 371 -24.19 -15.66 19.24
C LEU A 371 -25.32 -14.88 19.95
N LYS A 372 -26.50 -15.48 20.09
CA LYS A 372 -27.61 -14.88 20.83
C LYS A 372 -27.25 -14.69 22.31
N ALA A 373 -26.75 -15.73 22.98
CA ALA A 373 -26.32 -15.65 24.37
C ALA A 373 -25.20 -14.62 24.57
N ALA A 374 -24.24 -14.52 23.63
CA ALA A 374 -23.18 -13.53 23.69
C ALA A 374 -23.68 -12.09 23.49
N LEU A 375 -24.67 -11.90 22.61
CA LEU A 375 -25.33 -10.61 22.41
C LEU A 375 -26.24 -10.22 23.60
N GLU A 376 -26.90 -11.19 24.24
CA GLU A 376 -27.81 -10.99 25.37
C GLU A 376 -27.08 -10.84 26.73
N ALA A 377 -26.02 -11.61 26.96
CA ALA A 377 -25.19 -11.52 28.17
C ALA A 377 -24.42 -10.19 28.26
N GLY A 378 -24.23 -9.51 27.13
CA GLY A 378 -23.72 -8.15 27.06
C GLY A 378 -24.86 -7.14 26.99
N ARG A 379 -25.52 -6.85 28.13
CA ARG A 379 -26.53 -5.77 28.35
C ARG A 379 -26.56 -4.74 27.21
N VAL A 380 -27.52 -4.94 26.31
CA VAL A 380 -27.80 -4.07 25.17
C VAL A 380 -28.37 -2.77 25.70
N ASP A 381 -27.50 -1.77 25.85
CA ASP A 381 -27.77 -0.37 25.54
C ASP A 381 -26.47 0.42 25.74
N ALA A 382 -25.95 1.00 24.65
CA ALA A 382 -25.24 2.26 24.83
C ALA A 382 -26.34 3.29 25.10
N PRO A 383 -26.28 4.10 26.18
CA PRO A 383 -27.29 5.10 26.45
C PRO A 383 -27.43 5.98 25.20
N ALA A 384 -28.67 6.24 24.79
CA ALA A 384 -28.96 7.26 23.80
C ALA A 384 -28.31 8.56 24.27
N GLN A 385 -27.40 9.11 23.46
CA GLN A 385 -26.96 10.50 23.60
C GLN A 385 -27.85 11.37 22.73
#